data_AF-A0A7S3KC32-F1
#
_entry.id   AF-A0A7S3KC32-F1
#
_cell.length_a   1.000
_cell.length_b   1.000
_cell.length_c   1.000
_cell.angle_alpha   90.00
_cell.angle_beta   90.00
_cell.angle_gamma   90.00
#
_symmetry.space_group_name_H-M   'P 1'
#
loop_
_entity.id
_entity.type
_entity.pdbx_description
1 polymer ?
#
loop_
_entity_poly.entity_id
_entity_poly.type
_entity_poly.pdbx_seq_one_letter_code
_entity_poly.pdbx_strand_id
1 'polypeptide(L)'
;MEKCEKRVGALRLDNVPVDSGLVKEFLMERFPEYVRGLYFNDNSGSLKSIEEYINELLYVSTKVKHRIFVYNYIINQENFKKILSANRHKERIGFPFCKIDCSTVPDLKDALEDTIIEQISFKGCGISARCNWGRNPHHFINLIQGLAASKDLKDSLHTIWLPMSFLSFGIVRETLNNNGFGKVKIGESSL
;
A
#
# COMPACT_ATOMS: atom_id res chain seq x y z
N MET A 1 3.93 -19.05 34.60
CA MET A 1 5.02 -18.45 33.79
C MET A 1 4.45 -18.17 32.41
N GLU A 2 3.92 -16.98 32.19
CA GLU A 2 3.57 -16.55 30.82
C GLU A 2 4.86 -16.48 30.02
N LYS A 3 4.94 -17.21 28.91
CA LYS A 3 6.00 -17.01 27.93
C LYS A 3 5.86 -15.57 27.45
N CYS A 4 6.86 -14.75 27.75
CA CYS A 4 6.99 -13.43 27.16
C CYS A 4 7.25 -13.64 25.67
N GLU A 5 6.18 -13.77 24.89
CA GLU A 5 6.23 -13.81 23.43
C GLU A 5 6.87 -12.49 22.98
N LYS A 6 8.11 -12.56 22.50
CA LYS A 6 8.84 -11.40 22.01
C LYS A 6 8.05 -10.80 20.84
N ARG A 7 7.32 -9.71 21.10
CA ARG A 7 6.56 -8.97 20.09
C ARG A 7 7.54 -8.19 19.22
N VAL A 8 7.59 -8.51 17.93
CA VAL A 8 8.38 -7.74 16.95
C VAL A 8 7.58 -6.49 16.57
N GLY A 9 8.08 -5.31 16.95
CA GLY A 9 7.39 -4.03 16.72
C GLY A 9 7.24 -3.66 15.25
N ALA A 10 8.21 -3.99 14.42
CA ALA A 10 8.11 -3.96 12.96
C ALA A 10 9.26 -4.78 12.36
N LEU A 11 8.98 -5.48 11.27
CA LEU A 11 10.00 -6.10 10.44
C LEU A 11 10.16 -5.26 9.16
N ARG A 12 11.41 -4.96 8.80
CA ARG A 12 11.75 -4.30 7.55
C ARG A 12 12.62 -5.24 6.72
N LEU A 13 12.20 -5.49 5.49
CA LEU A 13 12.93 -6.27 4.49
C LEU A 13 13.30 -5.32 3.35
N ASP A 14 14.59 -5.01 3.24
CA ASP A 14 15.14 -4.18 2.17
C ASP A 14 15.85 -5.05 1.13
N ASN A 15 15.69 -4.71 -0.15
CA ASN A 15 16.40 -5.30 -1.29
C ASN A 15 16.30 -6.83 -1.34
N VAL A 16 15.09 -7.35 -1.14
CA VAL A 16 14.88 -8.80 -1.17
C VAL A 16 15.31 -9.34 -2.54
N PRO A 17 16.29 -10.26 -2.61
CA PRO A 17 16.72 -10.88 -3.86
C PRO A 17 15.69 -11.87 -4.38
N VAL A 18 15.47 -11.88 -5.69
CA VAL A 18 14.45 -12.71 -6.36
C VAL A 18 14.88 -14.16 -6.40
N ASP A 19 16.17 -14.37 -6.60
CA ASP A 19 16.73 -15.67 -6.96
C ASP A 19 17.25 -16.48 -5.76
N SER A 20 17.20 -15.96 -4.53
CA SER A 20 17.57 -16.74 -3.35
C SER A 20 16.32 -17.39 -2.76
N GLY A 21 16.11 -18.67 -3.04
CA GLY A 21 15.01 -19.47 -2.46
C GLY A 21 14.94 -19.35 -0.92
N LEU A 22 16.05 -19.00 -0.27
CA LEU A 22 16.15 -18.70 1.15
C LEU A 22 15.25 -17.56 1.63
N VAL A 23 15.00 -16.52 0.83
CA VAL A 23 14.09 -15.45 1.27
C VAL A 23 12.64 -15.89 1.15
N LYS A 24 12.31 -16.65 0.11
CA LYS A 24 10.99 -17.27 0.00
C LYS A 24 10.74 -18.22 1.16
N GLU A 25 11.72 -19.08 1.49
CA GLU A 25 11.69 -19.95 2.67
C GLU A 25 11.53 -19.13 3.96
N PHE A 26 12.27 -18.03 4.12
CA PHE A 26 12.11 -17.16 5.28
C PHE A 26 10.68 -16.59 5.39
N LEU A 27 10.13 -16.05 4.31
CA LEU A 27 8.79 -15.45 4.29
C LEU A 27 7.70 -16.51 4.55
N MET A 28 7.85 -17.71 3.99
CA MET A 28 6.83 -18.75 4.07
C MET A 28 6.94 -19.59 5.34
N GLU A 29 8.15 -19.96 5.77
CA GLU A 29 8.35 -20.99 6.80
C GLU A 29 8.84 -20.42 8.12
N ARG A 30 9.69 -19.38 8.08
CA ARG A 30 10.40 -18.87 9.27
C ARG A 30 9.92 -17.49 9.73
N PHE A 31 8.96 -16.90 9.03
CA PHE A 31 8.48 -15.56 9.34
C PHE A 31 7.90 -15.53 10.76
N PRO A 32 8.37 -14.61 11.63
CA PRO A 32 8.00 -14.60 13.03
C PRO A 32 6.49 -14.52 13.23
N GLU A 33 6.00 -15.22 14.25
CA GLU A 33 4.64 -15.01 14.74
C GLU A 33 4.56 -13.62 15.41
N TYR A 34 3.42 -12.95 15.27
CA TYR A 34 3.12 -11.67 15.93
C TYR A 34 4.05 -10.50 15.56
N VAL A 35 4.19 -10.25 14.24
CA VAL A 35 4.80 -9.01 13.74
C VAL A 35 3.77 -7.88 13.72
N ARG A 36 4.04 -6.79 14.44
CA ARG A 36 3.10 -5.65 14.51
C ARG A 36 3.02 -4.90 13.17
N GLY A 37 4.11 -4.83 12.39
CA GLY A 37 4.09 -4.24 11.05
C GLY A 37 5.18 -4.76 10.13
N LEU A 38 4.92 -4.75 8.82
CA LEU A 38 5.86 -5.15 7.78
C LEU A 38 6.16 -3.99 6.84
N TYR A 39 7.44 -3.77 6.56
CA TYR A 39 7.95 -2.86 5.53
C TYR A 39 8.70 -3.72 4.51
N PHE A 40 8.17 -3.84 3.30
CA PHE A 40 8.77 -4.60 2.21
C PHE A 40 9.26 -3.64 1.15
N ASN A 41 10.58 -3.53 0.97
CA ASN A 41 11.18 -2.40 0.28
C ASN A 41 12.25 -2.83 -0.73
N ASP A 42 12.17 -2.28 -1.93
CA ASP A 42 13.22 -2.39 -2.93
C ASP A 42 13.99 -1.07 -3.10
N ASN A 43 15.20 -0.98 -2.58
CA ASN A 43 16.12 0.14 -2.77
C ASN A 43 17.20 -0.16 -3.82
N SER A 44 17.02 -1.16 -4.70
CA SER A 44 18.06 -1.55 -5.67
C SER A 44 18.32 -0.48 -6.75
N GLY A 45 17.61 0.65 -6.71
CA GLY A 45 17.82 1.75 -7.63
C GLY A 45 17.14 1.54 -8.98
N SER A 46 16.33 0.50 -9.17
CA SER A 46 15.37 0.30 -10.27
C SER A 46 14.07 -0.22 -9.68
N LEU A 47 12.90 0.20 -10.19
CA LEU A 47 11.63 -0.37 -9.70
C LEU A 47 11.47 -1.78 -10.28
N LYS A 48 11.29 -2.77 -9.41
CA LYS A 48 10.95 -4.15 -9.81
C LYS A 48 9.45 -4.40 -9.76
N SER A 49 8.99 -5.42 -10.49
CA SER A 49 7.60 -5.89 -10.36
C SER A 49 7.43 -6.61 -9.01
N ILE A 50 6.30 -6.41 -8.34
CA ILE A 50 5.97 -7.14 -7.10
C ILE A 50 5.55 -8.60 -7.35
N GLU A 51 5.30 -8.97 -8.61
CA GLU A 51 4.74 -10.25 -9.03
C GLU A 51 5.49 -11.46 -8.46
N GLU A 52 6.81 -11.36 -8.36
CA GLU A 52 7.68 -12.45 -7.91
C GLU A 52 7.58 -12.74 -6.40
N TYR A 53 6.96 -11.83 -5.63
CA TYR A 53 6.76 -11.92 -4.18
C TYR A 53 5.31 -11.86 -3.76
N ILE A 54 4.35 -11.74 -4.69
CA ILE A 54 2.97 -11.45 -4.32
C ILE A 54 2.40 -12.54 -3.41
N ASN A 55 2.65 -13.81 -3.71
CA ASN A 55 2.11 -14.92 -2.92
C ASN A 55 2.70 -14.95 -1.50
N GLU A 56 4.00 -14.74 -1.39
CA GLU A 56 4.71 -14.65 -0.12
C GLU A 56 4.22 -13.45 0.69
N LEU A 57 3.99 -12.30 0.06
CA LEU A 57 3.45 -11.10 0.69
C LEU A 57 2.03 -11.31 1.22
N LEU A 58 1.16 -11.97 0.45
CA LEU A 58 -0.19 -12.31 0.89
C LEU A 58 -0.16 -13.30 2.05
N TYR A 59 0.75 -14.28 2.01
CA TYR A 59 0.94 -15.22 3.10
C TYR A 59 1.41 -14.52 4.39
N VAL A 60 2.48 -13.73 4.35
CA VAL A 60 2.97 -13.02 5.55
C VAL A 60 2.00 -11.95 6.04
N SER A 61 1.14 -11.40 5.16
CA SER A 61 0.08 -10.48 5.56
C SER A 61 -0.83 -11.09 6.63
N THR A 62 -1.06 -12.40 6.62
CA THR A 62 -1.86 -13.09 7.65
C THR A 62 -1.19 -13.11 9.04
N LYS A 63 0.13 -12.98 9.09
CA LYS A 63 0.94 -12.98 10.32
C LYS A 63 1.18 -11.58 10.89
N VAL A 64 0.87 -10.54 10.12
CA VAL A 64 1.07 -9.13 10.47
C VAL A 64 -0.20 -8.53 11.08
N LYS A 65 -0.08 -7.87 12.24
CA LYS A 65 -1.24 -7.38 13.00
C LYS A 65 -1.78 -6.02 12.55
N HIS A 66 -0.93 -4.99 12.44
CA HIS A 66 -1.44 -3.61 12.32
C HIS A 66 -1.20 -2.96 10.97
N ARG A 67 -0.03 -3.20 10.35
CA ARG A 67 0.31 -2.44 9.15
C ARG A 67 1.20 -3.17 8.17
N ILE A 68 0.97 -2.95 6.90
CA ILE A 68 1.84 -3.39 5.82
C ILE A 68 2.18 -2.22 4.91
N PHE A 69 3.44 -2.09 4.55
CA PHE A 69 3.89 -1.09 3.61
C PHE A 69 4.79 -1.75 2.57
N VAL A 70 4.45 -1.55 1.29
CA VAL A 70 5.22 -2.00 0.13
C VAL A 70 5.87 -0.78 -0.49
N TYR A 71 7.19 -0.75 -0.61
CA TYR A 71 7.96 0.40 -1.07
C TYR A 71 8.66 0.11 -2.39
N ASN A 72 8.64 1.07 -3.31
CA ASN A 72 9.47 1.05 -4.52
C ASN A 72 9.22 -0.14 -5.48
N TYR A 73 7.96 -0.58 -5.61
CA TYR A 73 7.59 -1.61 -6.59
C TYR A 73 6.68 -1.09 -7.70
N ILE A 74 6.70 -1.78 -8.84
CA ILE A 74 5.65 -1.72 -9.86
C ILE A 74 4.55 -2.71 -9.44
N ILE A 75 3.33 -2.20 -9.31
CA ILE A 75 2.15 -2.96 -8.86
C ILE A 75 1.06 -2.79 -9.91
N ASN A 76 0.68 -3.86 -10.60
CA ASN A 76 -0.47 -3.86 -11.50
C ASN A 76 -1.80 -3.84 -10.70
N GLN A 77 -2.92 -3.59 -11.38
CA GLN A 77 -4.24 -3.50 -10.71
C GLN A 77 -4.62 -4.79 -9.97
N GLU A 78 -4.32 -5.95 -10.55
CA GLU A 78 -4.65 -7.25 -9.96
C GLU A 78 -3.91 -7.47 -8.63
N ASN A 79 -2.60 -7.24 -8.60
CA ASN A 79 -1.79 -7.37 -7.40
C ASN A 79 -2.13 -6.30 -6.36
N PHE A 80 -2.47 -5.08 -6.79
CA PHE A 80 -2.98 -4.05 -5.91
C PHE A 80 -4.27 -4.50 -5.19
N LYS A 81 -5.23 -5.04 -5.96
CA LYS A 81 -6.48 -5.61 -5.43
C LYS A 81 -6.22 -6.75 -4.45
N LYS A 82 -5.32 -7.68 -4.78
CA LYS A 82 -4.93 -8.80 -3.89
C LYS A 82 -4.36 -8.28 -2.57
N ILE A 83 -3.45 -7.30 -2.61
CA ILE A 83 -2.84 -6.73 -1.40
C ILE A 83 -3.89 -6.06 -0.52
N LEU A 84 -4.80 -5.26 -1.10
CA LEU A 84 -5.89 -4.64 -0.34
C LEU A 84 -6.79 -5.69 0.31
N SER A 85 -7.25 -6.68 -0.46
CA SER A 85 -8.11 -7.75 0.03
C SER A 85 -7.50 -8.53 1.20
N ALA A 86 -6.23 -8.93 1.08
CA ALA A 86 -5.53 -9.64 2.14
C ALA A 86 -5.26 -8.80 3.40
N ASN A 87 -5.41 -7.47 3.31
CA ASN A 87 -5.06 -6.55 4.39
C ASN A 87 -6.23 -5.66 4.83
N ARG A 88 -7.45 -5.92 4.37
CA ARG A 88 -8.66 -5.14 4.72
C ARG A 88 -8.96 -5.03 6.23
N HIS A 89 -8.42 -5.97 7.02
CA HIS A 89 -8.50 -6.02 8.49
C HIS A 89 -7.37 -5.23 9.20
N LYS A 90 -6.54 -4.49 8.47
CA LYS A 90 -5.45 -3.67 9.02
C LYS A 90 -5.83 -2.20 8.95
N GLU A 91 -5.57 -1.48 10.03
CA GLU A 91 -5.84 -0.03 10.10
C GLU A 91 -4.99 0.77 9.11
N ARG A 92 -3.80 0.27 8.73
CA ARG A 92 -2.84 1.03 7.91
C ARG A 92 -2.20 0.21 6.81
N ILE A 93 -2.30 0.70 5.58
CA ILE A 93 -1.64 0.13 4.41
C ILE A 93 -0.86 1.24 3.69
N GLY A 94 0.32 0.92 3.16
CA GLY A 94 1.08 1.87 2.37
C GLY A 94 1.70 1.26 1.12
N PHE A 95 1.84 2.11 0.11
CA PHE A 95 2.50 1.84 -1.15
C PHE A 95 3.54 2.93 -1.49
N PRO A 96 4.43 3.34 -0.57
CA PRO A 96 5.22 4.55 -0.81
C PRO A 96 6.21 4.36 -1.95
N PHE A 97 6.33 5.37 -2.81
CA PHE A 97 7.21 5.34 -3.99
C PHE A 97 6.93 4.17 -4.95
N CYS A 98 5.78 3.52 -4.83
CA CYS A 98 5.36 2.51 -5.79
C CYS A 98 4.78 3.15 -7.06
N LYS A 99 4.92 2.45 -8.18
CA LYS A 99 4.17 2.71 -9.41
C LYS A 99 2.96 1.78 -9.42
N ILE A 100 1.79 2.29 -9.07
CA ILE A 100 0.53 1.56 -9.17
C ILE A 100 -0.06 1.84 -10.55
N ASP A 101 -0.28 0.79 -11.34
CA ASP A 101 -0.99 0.92 -12.61
C ASP A 101 -2.48 1.15 -12.35
N CYS A 102 -3.00 2.26 -12.85
CA CYS A 102 -4.38 2.72 -12.76
C CYS A 102 -4.74 3.44 -14.06
N SER A 103 -4.27 2.91 -15.19
CA SER A 103 -4.62 3.40 -16.53
C SER A 103 -6.14 3.41 -16.76
N THR A 104 -6.85 2.49 -16.10
CA THR A 104 -8.32 2.46 -15.95
C THR A 104 -8.71 2.57 -14.47
N VAL A 105 -10.00 2.82 -14.20
CA VAL A 105 -10.56 2.77 -12.85
C VAL A 105 -10.54 1.31 -12.34
N PRO A 106 -9.80 0.99 -11.27
CA PRO A 106 -9.75 -0.37 -10.74
C PRO A 106 -11.03 -0.71 -9.97
N ASP A 107 -11.57 -1.92 -10.16
CA ASP A 107 -12.69 -2.43 -9.38
C ASP A 107 -12.20 -3.03 -8.05
N LEU A 108 -12.32 -2.24 -6.98
CA LEU A 108 -11.84 -2.56 -5.64
C LEU A 108 -12.96 -2.87 -4.64
N LYS A 109 -14.22 -2.93 -5.08
CA LYS A 109 -15.38 -3.05 -4.18
C LYS A 109 -15.25 -4.25 -3.24
N ASP A 110 -15.09 -5.44 -3.81
CA ASP A 110 -15.00 -6.69 -3.04
C ASP A 110 -13.69 -6.80 -2.23
N ALA A 111 -12.62 -6.13 -2.68
CA ALA A 111 -11.34 -6.15 -1.98
C ALA A 111 -11.37 -5.30 -0.69
N LEU A 112 -12.34 -4.41 -0.59
CA LEU A 112 -12.47 -3.43 0.49
C LEU A 112 -13.80 -3.58 1.25
N GLU A 113 -14.57 -4.63 0.97
CA GLU A 113 -15.74 -4.99 1.76
C GLU A 113 -15.32 -5.34 3.20
N ASP A 114 -16.06 -4.83 4.18
CA ASP A 114 -15.80 -4.99 5.62
C ASP A 114 -14.42 -4.46 6.06
N THR A 115 -13.87 -3.49 5.33
CA THR A 115 -12.55 -2.95 5.66
C THR A 115 -12.58 -2.02 6.87
N ILE A 116 -11.50 -2.06 7.67
CA ILE A 116 -11.22 -1.13 8.76
C ILE A 116 -10.03 -0.21 8.46
N ILE A 117 -9.65 -0.05 7.18
CA ILE A 117 -8.49 0.75 6.81
C ILE A 117 -8.76 2.23 7.11
N GLU A 118 -8.10 2.75 8.14
CA GLU A 118 -8.16 4.15 8.54
C GLU A 118 -7.15 5.01 7.77
N GLN A 119 -6.06 4.40 7.29
CA GLN A 119 -4.96 5.11 6.63
C GLN A 119 -4.42 4.37 5.41
N ILE A 120 -4.37 5.08 4.28
CA ILE A 120 -3.65 4.63 3.08
C ILE A 120 -2.52 5.61 2.75
N SER A 121 -1.32 5.08 2.54
CA SER A 121 -0.18 5.89 2.15
C SER A 121 0.24 5.64 0.71
N PHE A 122 0.28 6.70 -0.08
CA PHE A 122 0.90 6.77 -1.40
C PHE A 122 2.05 7.79 -1.40
N LYS A 123 2.71 8.01 -0.25
CA LYS A 123 3.84 8.94 -0.12
C LYS A 123 4.87 8.65 -1.21
N GLY A 124 5.26 9.63 -2.01
CA GLY A 124 6.27 9.44 -3.04
C GLY A 124 5.77 8.90 -4.39
N CYS A 125 4.53 8.41 -4.48
CA CYS A 125 3.92 7.95 -5.74
C CYS A 125 3.69 9.14 -6.67
N GLY A 126 4.64 9.42 -7.58
CA GLY A 126 4.53 10.56 -8.51
C GLY A 126 5.73 11.51 -8.48
N ILE A 127 6.62 11.37 -7.49
CA ILE A 127 7.80 12.25 -7.33
C ILE A 127 8.93 11.85 -8.29
N SER A 128 9.17 10.55 -8.42
CA SER A 128 10.22 10.06 -9.33
C SER A 128 9.66 9.93 -10.74
N ALA A 129 10.53 10.10 -11.75
CA ALA A 129 10.20 9.78 -13.15
C ALA A 129 9.74 8.32 -13.35
N ARG A 130 9.91 7.48 -12.32
CA ARG A 130 9.55 6.06 -12.29
C ARG A 130 8.13 5.82 -11.78
N CYS A 131 7.54 6.77 -11.06
CA CYS A 131 6.17 6.70 -10.56
C CYS A 131 5.31 7.64 -11.41
N ASN A 132 4.61 7.09 -12.41
CA ASN A 132 4.02 7.82 -13.55
C ASN A 132 3.02 8.95 -13.23
N TRP A 133 2.58 9.14 -11.99
CA TRP A 133 1.46 10.01 -11.66
C TRP A 133 1.73 11.51 -11.89
N GLY A 134 2.96 11.99 -11.69
CA GLY A 134 3.31 13.40 -11.95
C GLY A 134 3.20 13.79 -13.44
N ARG A 135 3.33 12.81 -14.35
CA ARG A 135 3.14 12.99 -15.81
C ARG A 135 1.75 12.59 -16.29
N ASN A 136 1.05 11.75 -15.52
CA ASN A 136 -0.23 11.15 -15.87
C ASN A 136 -1.20 11.24 -14.69
N PRO A 137 -1.77 12.42 -14.41
CA PRO A 137 -2.66 12.62 -13.26
C PRO A 137 -3.92 11.75 -13.30
N HIS A 138 -4.36 11.31 -14.48
CA HIS A 138 -5.52 10.43 -14.62
C HIS A 138 -5.34 9.10 -13.88
N HIS A 139 -4.11 8.58 -13.72
CA HIS A 139 -3.87 7.38 -12.91
C HIS A 139 -4.26 7.60 -11.43
N PHE A 140 -3.94 8.77 -10.88
CA PHE A 140 -4.35 9.12 -9.53
C PHE A 140 -5.88 9.27 -9.44
N ILE A 141 -6.50 9.96 -10.40
CA ILE A 141 -7.95 10.15 -10.44
C ILE A 141 -8.66 8.79 -10.48
N ASN A 142 -8.24 7.89 -11.37
CA ASN A 142 -8.78 6.54 -11.50
C ASN A 142 -8.63 5.74 -10.21
N LEU A 143 -7.47 5.81 -9.55
CA LEU A 143 -7.25 5.17 -8.26
C LEU A 143 -8.25 5.67 -7.20
N ILE A 144 -8.43 6.99 -7.07
CA ILE A 144 -9.38 7.57 -6.12
C ILE A 144 -10.82 7.14 -6.44
N GLN A 145 -11.22 7.13 -7.72
CA GLN A 145 -12.53 6.63 -8.15
C GLN A 145 -12.73 5.16 -7.77
N GLY A 146 -11.72 4.31 -7.97
CA GLY A 146 -11.77 2.90 -7.59
C GLY A 146 -11.87 2.70 -6.07
N LEU A 147 -11.12 3.46 -5.28
CA LEU A 147 -11.21 3.43 -3.81
C LEU A 147 -12.59 3.91 -3.31
N ALA A 148 -13.13 4.95 -3.94
CA ALA A 148 -14.44 5.52 -3.60
C ALA A 148 -15.63 4.62 -3.94
N ALA A 149 -15.44 3.58 -4.75
CA ALA A 149 -16.45 2.58 -5.03
C ALA A 149 -16.81 1.73 -3.80
N SER A 150 -15.88 1.59 -2.84
CA SER A 150 -16.17 0.94 -1.55
C SER A 150 -16.80 1.93 -0.57
N LYS A 151 -18.01 1.59 -0.09
CA LYS A 151 -18.67 2.35 0.97
C LYS A 151 -17.91 2.22 2.29
N ASP A 152 -17.50 1.00 2.65
CA ASP A 152 -16.82 0.71 3.92
C ASP A 152 -15.49 1.45 4.02
N LEU A 153 -14.75 1.58 2.92
CA LEU A 153 -13.54 2.39 2.91
C LEU A 153 -13.85 3.88 3.09
N LYS A 154 -14.90 4.43 2.47
CA LYS A 154 -15.29 5.84 2.69
C LYS A 154 -15.70 6.13 4.13
N ASP A 155 -16.29 5.15 4.79
CA ASP A 155 -16.73 5.29 6.18
C ASP A 155 -15.53 5.22 7.13
N SER A 156 -14.58 4.30 6.91
CA SER A 156 -13.41 4.05 7.76
C SER A 156 -12.19 4.93 7.49
N LEU A 157 -11.95 5.36 6.24
CA LEU A 157 -10.73 6.08 5.88
C LEU A 157 -10.72 7.49 6.47
N HIS A 158 -9.65 7.81 7.20
CA HIS A 158 -9.47 9.09 7.87
C HIS A 158 -8.27 9.88 7.33
N THR A 159 -7.24 9.19 6.83
CA THR A 159 -6.03 9.84 6.30
C THR A 159 -5.55 9.20 5.01
N ILE A 160 -5.24 10.04 4.02
CA ILE A 160 -4.51 9.63 2.82
C ILE A 160 -3.18 10.39 2.77
N TRP A 161 -2.06 9.67 2.66
CA TRP A 161 -0.75 10.30 2.48
C TRP A 161 -0.40 10.36 1.01
N LEU A 162 -0.08 11.55 0.52
CA LEU A 162 0.20 11.81 -0.90
C LEU A 162 1.58 12.47 -1.04
N PRO A 163 2.24 12.39 -2.21
CA PRO A 163 3.49 13.14 -2.41
C PRO A 163 3.24 14.65 -2.41
N MET A 164 4.13 15.40 -1.76
CA MET A 164 4.07 16.88 -1.76
C MET A 164 4.21 17.49 -3.15
N SER A 165 4.83 16.79 -4.10
CA SER A 165 5.04 17.30 -5.46
C SER A 165 3.86 17.05 -6.40
N PHE A 166 2.71 16.57 -5.89
CA PHE A 166 1.53 16.38 -6.74
C PHE A 166 0.90 17.73 -7.07
N LEU A 167 0.55 17.88 -8.36
CA LEU A 167 -0.21 18.97 -8.98
C LEU A 167 -1.13 19.65 -7.99
N SER A 168 -0.96 20.97 -7.86
CA SER A 168 -1.69 21.92 -7.00
C SER A 168 -2.72 21.25 -6.09
N PHE A 169 -2.51 21.33 -4.76
CA PHE A 169 -3.43 20.78 -3.74
C PHE A 169 -4.93 20.97 -4.05
N GLY A 170 -5.32 21.98 -4.84
CA GLY A 170 -6.64 22.12 -5.45
C GLY A 170 -7.16 20.87 -6.18
N ILE A 171 -6.46 20.33 -7.19
CA ILE A 171 -6.94 19.19 -7.99
C ILE A 171 -7.10 17.93 -7.11
N VAL A 172 -6.13 17.70 -6.21
CA VAL A 172 -6.18 16.58 -5.26
C VAL A 172 -7.40 16.71 -4.34
N ARG A 173 -7.59 17.88 -3.73
CA ARG A 173 -8.71 18.13 -2.81
C ARG A 173 -10.05 18.02 -3.54
N GLU A 174 -10.17 18.60 -4.74
CA GLU A 174 -11.36 18.51 -5.56
C GLU A 174 -11.67 17.05 -5.92
N THR A 175 -10.67 16.29 -6.36
CA THR A 175 -10.83 14.86 -6.69
C THR A 175 -11.31 14.07 -5.47
N LEU A 176 -10.70 14.27 -4.30
CA LEU A 176 -11.12 13.59 -3.08
C LEU A 176 -12.55 13.99 -2.66
N ASN A 177 -12.88 15.29 -2.69
CA ASN A 177 -14.21 15.79 -2.36
C ASN A 177 -15.29 15.21 -3.28
N ASN A 178 -15.08 15.28 -4.60
CA ASN A 178 -16.02 14.81 -5.60
C ASN A 178 -16.27 13.29 -5.52
N ASN A 179 -15.35 12.54 -4.91
CA ASN A 179 -15.45 11.09 -4.73
C ASN A 179 -15.85 10.69 -3.29
N GLY A 180 -16.35 11.63 -2.48
CA GLY A 180 -16.88 11.33 -1.14
C GLY A 180 -15.83 11.22 -0.03
N PHE A 181 -14.59 11.66 -0.28
CA PHE A 181 -13.50 11.70 0.70
C PHE A 181 -13.27 13.10 1.27
N GLY A 182 -14.27 14.00 1.27
CA GLY A 182 -14.07 15.39 1.70
C GLY A 182 -13.71 15.61 3.18
N LYS A 183 -13.90 14.58 4.01
CA LYS A 183 -13.47 14.54 5.43
C LYS A 183 -12.05 13.98 5.62
N VAL A 184 -11.44 13.39 4.59
CA VAL A 184 -10.14 12.71 4.70
C VAL A 184 -9.03 13.73 4.82
N LYS A 185 -8.19 13.58 5.85
CA LYS A 185 -7.00 14.41 6.01
C LYS A 185 -5.94 14.01 4.97
N ILE A 186 -5.37 15.01 4.30
CA ILE A 186 -4.16 14.82 3.50
C ILE A 186 -2.96 14.92 4.45
N GLY A 187 -2.19 13.84 4.56
CA GLY A 187 -0.99 13.82 5.39
C GLY A 187 0.20 14.45 4.68
N GLU A 188 0.81 15.46 5.30
CA GLU A 188 2.09 16.05 4.89
C GLU A 188 3.19 15.47 5.77
N SER A 189 4.22 14.88 5.16
CA SER A 189 5.42 14.42 5.86
C SER A 189 6.61 15.07 5.19
N SER A 190 7.42 15.78 5.99
CA SER A 190 8.81 16.06 5.63
C SER A 190 9.47 14.74 5.25
N LEU A 191 10.24 14.77 4.16
CA LEU A 191 10.85 13.59 3.53
C LEU A 191 11.54 12.70 4.56
#